data_AF-A0AAU5X8J3-F1
#
_entry.id   AF-A0AAU5X8J3-F1
#
_cell.length_a   1.000
_cell.length_b   1.000
_cell.length_c   1.000
_cell.angle_alpha   90.00
_cell.angle_beta   90.00
_cell.angle_gamma   90.00
#
_symmetry.space_group_name_H-M   'P 1'
#
loop_
_entity.id
_entity.type
_entity.pdbx_description
1 polymer ?
#
loop_
_entity_poly.entity_id
_entity_poly.type
_entity_poly.pdbx_seq_one_letter_code
_entity_poly.pdbx_strand_id
1 'polypeptide(L)'
;MTKRSGHSKNCEQAGKPPCACRCGGAEHGWQEALAIAAASSERELVRFEREADQAWKPPERGRTGQRRNWPQTSAGQQAAIKIFIAGVIRWLRRDPNLREATEQLGEPFRISRDIDPDNPRRRPTAEEEERFVEGHVIPGLRKKFGDQRINDFQKEAGKAHFWCELLAQTAHALDEFRGQYNRAKKAVVAALTGNGGQHPDGWALLLPYQDVIERAVELVFKHLPRVATGGISVEGAFRLIWPARVLAVLMCREPRRHRAVREYCVKPIVNYGTAQIKEDVKKRLRLAFDWPESPTSYDDADEVA
;
A
#
# COMPACT_ATOMS: atom_id res chain seq x y z
N MET A 1 -19.58 -32.96 0.29
CA MET A 1 -18.11 -32.75 0.34
C MET A 1 -17.84 -31.45 1.07
N THR A 2 -17.12 -31.51 2.19
CA THR A 2 -16.86 -30.39 3.11
C THR A 2 -16.07 -29.26 2.43
N LYS A 3 -16.71 -28.09 2.26
CA LYS A 3 -16.07 -26.81 1.92
C LYS A 3 -15.00 -26.49 2.98
N ARG A 4 -13.73 -26.82 2.72
CA ARG A 4 -12.61 -26.17 3.41
C ARG A 4 -12.31 -24.88 2.63
N SER A 5 -13.00 -23.81 2.99
CA SER A 5 -12.62 -22.42 2.69
C SER A 5 -11.48 -21.93 3.59
N GLY A 6 -10.85 -22.82 4.38
CA GLY A 6 -9.92 -22.43 5.43
C GLY A 6 -8.63 -21.85 4.90
N HIS A 7 -8.54 -20.52 4.93
CA HIS A 7 -7.30 -19.83 5.26
C HIS A 7 -6.77 -20.46 6.56
N SER A 8 -5.63 -21.16 6.52
CA SER A 8 -5.00 -21.63 7.75
C SER A 8 -4.23 -20.48 8.37
N LYS A 9 -4.05 -20.45 9.70
CA LYS A 9 -3.15 -19.49 10.37
C LYS A 9 -1.75 -19.48 9.72
N ASN A 10 -1.33 -20.61 9.16
CA ASN A 10 -0.07 -20.72 8.44
C ASN A 10 -0.01 -19.85 7.17
N CYS A 11 -1.13 -19.54 6.53
CA CYS A 11 -1.20 -18.65 5.36
C CYS A 11 -1.04 -17.18 5.77
N GLU A 12 -1.70 -16.79 6.87
CA GLU A 12 -1.53 -15.48 7.50
C GLU A 12 -0.07 -15.22 7.87
N GLN A 13 0.62 -16.27 8.34
CA GLN A 13 2.01 -16.23 8.82
C GLN A 13 3.08 -16.66 7.80
N ALA A 14 2.71 -16.89 6.53
CA ALA A 14 3.59 -17.57 5.58
C ALA A 14 4.78 -16.69 5.11
N GLY A 15 5.94 -16.75 5.78
CA GLY A 15 7.12 -15.97 5.34
C GLY A 15 7.92 -16.52 4.14
N LYS A 16 7.58 -17.71 3.58
CA LYS A 16 8.41 -18.42 2.58
C LYS A 16 7.61 -18.91 1.36
N PRO A 17 8.10 -18.74 0.12
CA PRO A 17 7.52 -19.35 -1.08
C PRO A 17 7.76 -20.88 -1.15
N PRO A 18 6.84 -21.66 -1.77
CA PRO A 18 5.51 -21.29 -2.25
C PRO A 18 4.43 -21.39 -1.15
N CYS A 19 3.48 -20.45 -1.10
CA CYS A 19 2.26 -20.65 -0.31
C CYS A 19 1.33 -21.60 -1.07
N ALA A 20 0.94 -22.70 -0.43
CA ALA A 20 -0.05 -23.65 -0.97
C ALA A 20 -1.51 -23.19 -0.79
N CYS A 21 -1.73 -21.93 -0.40
CA CYS A 21 -3.04 -21.37 -0.10
C CYS A 21 -3.87 -21.08 -1.35
N ARG A 22 -5.20 -21.25 -1.23
CA ARG A 22 -6.17 -20.96 -2.29
C ARG A 22 -6.52 -19.47 -2.43
N CYS A 23 -5.95 -18.61 -1.59
CA CYS A 23 -6.20 -17.17 -1.62
C CYS A 23 -5.47 -16.42 -2.73
N GLY A 24 -4.58 -17.11 -3.47
CA GLY A 24 -3.75 -16.50 -4.52
C GLY A 24 -2.89 -15.32 -4.06
N GLY A 25 -2.68 -15.17 -2.75
CA GLY A 25 -1.92 -14.07 -2.16
C GLY A 25 -2.77 -12.88 -1.67
N ALA A 26 -4.10 -12.88 -1.84
CA ALA A 26 -4.96 -11.77 -1.42
C ALA A 26 -4.99 -11.53 0.11
N GLU A 27 -4.75 -12.58 0.89
CA GLU A 27 -4.79 -12.58 2.36
C GLU A 27 -3.42 -12.85 2.97
N HIS A 28 -2.35 -12.65 2.21
CA HIS A 28 -1.03 -13.10 2.65
C HIS A 28 -0.36 -12.04 3.53
N GLY A 29 0.02 -12.37 4.76
CA GLY A 29 0.98 -11.61 5.58
C GLY A 29 0.49 -10.28 6.18
N TRP A 30 -0.49 -9.62 5.56
CA TRP A 30 -0.90 -8.27 5.97
C TRP A 30 -1.74 -8.27 7.25
N GLN A 31 -2.57 -9.28 7.49
CA GLN A 31 -3.35 -9.38 8.73
C GLN A 31 -2.44 -9.60 9.94
N GLU A 32 -1.45 -10.49 9.85
CA GLU A 32 -0.48 -10.69 10.93
C GLU A 32 0.31 -9.40 11.20
N ALA A 33 0.75 -8.71 10.14
CA ALA A 33 1.46 -7.44 10.27
C ALA A 33 0.60 -6.36 10.97
N LEU A 34 -0.69 -6.25 10.62
CA LEU A 34 -1.62 -5.34 11.30
C LEU A 34 -1.90 -5.76 12.74
N ALA A 35 -2.04 -7.06 13.01
CA ALA A 35 -2.22 -7.58 14.36
C ALA A 35 -1.02 -7.27 15.26
N ILE A 36 0.21 -7.46 14.77
CA ILE A 36 1.44 -7.06 15.48
C ILE A 36 1.45 -5.54 15.72
N ALA A 37 1.05 -4.74 14.73
CA ALA A 37 0.97 -3.29 14.87
C ALA A 37 -0.08 -2.86 15.91
N ALA A 38 -1.21 -3.55 15.99
CA ALA A 38 -2.32 -3.25 16.91
C ALA A 38 -2.13 -3.79 18.34
N ALA A 39 -1.24 -4.76 18.55
CA ALA A 39 -1.06 -5.41 19.85
C ALA A 39 -0.71 -4.41 20.97
N SER A 40 -1.28 -4.58 22.17
CA SER A 40 -0.96 -3.71 23.32
C SER A 40 0.50 -3.81 23.78
N SER A 41 1.16 -4.94 23.50
CA SER A 41 2.55 -5.22 23.86
C SER A 41 3.48 -5.20 22.64
N GLU A 42 4.73 -4.75 22.83
CA GLU A 42 5.75 -4.75 21.77
C GLU A 42 6.45 -6.08 21.57
N ARG A 43 6.13 -7.11 22.37
CA ARG A 43 6.86 -8.40 22.38
C ARG A 43 6.99 -9.02 20.98
N GLU A 44 5.91 -9.02 20.21
CA GLU A 44 5.91 -9.64 18.88
C GLU A 44 6.68 -8.82 17.85
N LEU A 45 6.55 -7.48 17.90
CA LEU A 45 7.33 -6.58 17.05
C LEU A 45 8.83 -6.72 17.35
N VAL A 46 9.23 -6.74 18.62
CA VAL A 46 10.63 -6.92 19.03
C VAL A 46 11.17 -8.29 18.59
N ARG A 47 10.35 -9.34 18.67
CA ARG A 47 10.71 -10.67 18.15
C ARG A 47 10.95 -10.60 16.63
N PHE A 48 9.99 -10.04 15.89
CA PHE A 48 10.06 -9.92 14.43
C PHE A 48 11.29 -9.12 13.98
N GLU A 49 11.58 -8.02 14.65
CA GLU A 49 12.77 -7.19 14.40
C GLU A 49 14.08 -7.92 14.68
N ARG A 50 14.16 -8.63 15.82
CA ARG A 50 15.35 -9.41 16.16
C ARG A 50 15.64 -10.46 15.10
N GLU A 51 14.62 -11.16 14.62
CA GLU A 51 14.78 -12.14 13.54
C GLU A 51 15.20 -11.47 12.22
N ALA A 52 14.67 -10.29 11.91
CA ALA A 52 15.03 -9.52 10.72
C ALA A 52 16.49 -9.05 10.78
N ASP A 53 16.94 -8.56 11.93
CA ASP A 53 18.33 -8.15 12.19
C ASP A 53 19.28 -9.35 12.14
N GLN A 54 18.88 -10.50 12.67
CA GLN A 54 19.66 -11.73 12.56
C GLN A 54 19.84 -12.17 11.11
N ALA A 55 18.79 -12.06 10.28
CA ALA A 55 18.88 -12.39 8.85
C ALA A 55 19.84 -11.48 8.08
N TRP A 56 20.10 -10.26 8.55
CA TRP A 56 21.03 -9.30 7.95
C TRP A 56 22.49 -9.50 8.36
N LYS A 57 22.78 -10.40 9.31
CA LYS A 57 24.17 -10.72 9.62
C LYS A 57 24.81 -11.38 8.39
N PRO A 58 25.98 -10.92 7.93
CA PRO A 58 26.65 -11.55 6.81
C PRO A 58 26.93 -13.02 7.17
N PRO A 59 26.79 -13.96 6.22
CA PRO A 59 27.14 -15.35 6.49
C PRO A 59 28.60 -15.42 6.94
N GLU A 60 28.86 -16.23 7.98
CA GLU A 60 30.23 -16.52 8.41
C GLU A 60 31.04 -16.99 7.20
N ARG A 61 32.25 -16.45 7.03
CA ARG A 61 33.08 -16.63 5.83
C ARG A 61 33.10 -18.11 5.43
N GLY A 62 32.46 -18.44 4.31
CA GLY A 62 32.61 -19.75 3.70
C GLY A 62 34.09 -19.98 3.36
N ARG A 63 34.55 -21.23 3.54
CA ARG A 63 35.95 -21.68 3.31
C ARG A 63 36.55 -21.33 1.93
N THR A 64 35.75 -20.90 0.97
CA THR A 64 36.17 -20.52 -0.38
C THR A 64 36.23 -19.00 -0.47
N GLY A 65 37.43 -18.43 -0.57
CA GLY A 65 37.75 -16.99 -0.53
C GLY A 65 37.13 -16.08 -1.61
N GLN A 66 36.00 -16.45 -2.21
CA GLN A 66 35.18 -15.54 -3.00
C GLN A 66 34.40 -14.60 -2.07
N ARG A 67 34.81 -13.33 -2.03
CA ARG A 67 33.99 -12.24 -1.52
C ARG A 67 32.69 -12.20 -2.31
N ARG A 68 31.61 -12.80 -1.79
CA ARG A 68 30.26 -12.55 -2.30
C ARG A 68 29.95 -11.07 -2.09
N ASN A 69 29.34 -10.43 -3.10
CA ASN A 69 28.85 -9.05 -3.05
C ASN A 69 27.67 -8.93 -2.07
N TRP A 70 27.93 -9.14 -0.77
CA TRP A 70 26.98 -8.83 0.28
C TRP A 70 26.93 -7.31 0.45
N PRO A 71 25.74 -6.68 0.51
CA PRO A 71 24.41 -7.28 0.67
C PRO A 71 23.59 -7.49 -0.63
N GLN A 72 24.15 -7.24 -1.82
CA GLN A 72 23.43 -7.37 -3.11
C GLN A 72 23.05 -8.81 -3.50
N THR A 73 23.43 -9.81 -2.71
CA THR A 73 22.95 -11.20 -2.87
C THR A 73 21.45 -11.32 -2.62
N SER A 74 20.83 -12.39 -3.13
CA SER A 74 19.41 -12.70 -2.84
C SER A 74 19.10 -12.76 -1.34
N ALA A 75 20.02 -13.30 -0.54
CA ALA A 75 19.86 -13.41 0.92
C ALA A 75 19.94 -12.03 1.60
N GLY A 76 20.90 -11.19 1.21
CA GLY A 76 21.04 -9.83 1.76
C GLY A 76 19.86 -8.94 1.40
N GLN A 77 19.41 -8.98 0.15
CA GLN A 77 18.20 -8.29 -0.27
C GLN A 77 16.94 -8.77 0.46
N GLN A 78 16.77 -10.08 0.66
CA GLN A 78 15.65 -10.61 1.44
C GLN A 78 15.69 -10.14 2.90
N ALA A 79 16.88 -10.13 3.52
CA ALA A 79 17.06 -9.62 4.86
C ALA A 79 16.76 -8.11 4.97
N ALA A 80 17.21 -7.30 4.00
CA ALA A 80 16.88 -5.88 3.95
C ALA A 80 15.36 -5.65 3.86
N ILE A 81 14.66 -6.42 3.02
CA ILE A 81 13.20 -6.36 2.91
C ILE A 81 12.52 -6.78 4.22
N LYS A 82 12.99 -7.84 4.90
CA LYS A 82 12.40 -8.27 6.18
C LYS A 82 12.54 -7.17 7.25
N ILE A 83 13.70 -6.51 7.32
CA ILE A 83 13.93 -5.38 8.22
C ILE A 83 13.03 -4.20 7.85
N PHE A 84 12.88 -3.92 6.55
CA PHE A 84 11.98 -2.88 6.07
C PHE A 84 10.53 -3.13 6.47
N ILE A 85 10.02 -4.35 6.29
CA ILE A 85 8.67 -4.74 6.72
C ILE A 85 8.52 -4.53 8.23
N ALA A 86 9.53 -4.87 9.03
CA ALA A 86 9.52 -4.60 10.48
C ALA A 86 9.40 -3.09 10.77
N GLY A 87 10.12 -2.27 10.00
CA GLY A 87 10.02 -0.81 10.05
C GLY A 87 8.61 -0.30 9.69
N VAL A 88 7.97 -0.88 8.67
CA VAL A 88 6.59 -0.57 8.29
C VAL A 88 5.60 -0.95 9.40
N ILE A 89 5.73 -2.13 10.01
CA ILE A 89 4.87 -2.54 11.14
C ILE A 89 5.02 -1.58 12.31
N ARG A 90 6.26 -1.18 12.64
CA ARG A 90 6.50 -0.16 13.67
C ARG A 90 5.85 1.18 13.32
N TRP A 91 5.91 1.60 12.04
CA TRP A 91 5.24 2.83 11.60
C TRP A 91 3.72 2.71 11.81
N LEU A 92 3.08 1.63 11.35
CA LEU A 92 1.65 1.39 11.56
C LEU A 92 1.24 1.38 13.05
N ARG A 93 2.12 0.89 13.93
CA ARG A 93 1.89 0.96 15.38
C ARG A 93 1.82 2.40 15.90
N ARG A 94 2.64 3.30 15.34
CA ARG A 94 2.73 4.72 15.76
C ARG A 94 1.70 5.61 15.09
N ASP A 95 1.17 5.17 13.94
CA ASP A 95 0.19 5.90 13.14
C ASP A 95 -1.12 5.09 13.05
N PRO A 96 -2.01 5.23 14.04
CA PRO A 96 -3.29 4.51 14.08
C PRO A 96 -4.16 4.79 12.85
N ASN A 97 -4.13 6.02 12.33
CA ASN A 97 -4.93 6.41 11.18
C ASN A 97 -4.49 5.66 9.92
N LEU A 98 -3.17 5.59 9.66
CA LEU A 98 -2.66 4.81 8.54
C LEU A 98 -2.93 3.31 8.72
N ARG A 99 -2.80 2.79 9.96
CA ARG A 99 -3.12 1.39 10.26
C ARG A 99 -4.59 1.08 9.95
N GLU A 100 -5.51 1.87 10.47
CA GLU A 100 -6.95 1.71 10.26
C GLU A 100 -7.33 1.84 8.78
N ALA A 101 -6.76 2.82 8.07
CA ALA A 101 -6.98 2.96 6.64
C ALA A 101 -6.42 1.77 5.83
N THR A 102 -5.27 1.22 6.25
CA THR A 102 -4.68 0.02 5.62
C THR A 102 -5.55 -1.21 5.90
N GLU A 103 -6.08 -1.35 7.11
CA GLU A 103 -6.99 -2.43 7.48
C GLU A 103 -8.30 -2.36 6.68
N GLN A 104 -8.92 -1.18 6.62
CA GLN A 104 -10.14 -0.94 5.84
C GLN A 104 -9.93 -1.21 4.35
N LEU A 105 -8.77 -0.86 3.80
CA LEU A 105 -8.44 -1.17 2.41
C LEU A 105 -8.19 -2.67 2.18
N GLY A 106 -7.64 -3.38 3.17
CA GLY A 106 -7.41 -4.82 3.11
C GLY A 106 -8.70 -5.64 3.22
N GLU A 107 -9.71 -5.12 3.93
CA GLU A 107 -10.95 -5.85 4.23
C GLU A 107 -11.65 -6.44 2.99
N PRO A 108 -11.85 -5.71 1.88
CA PRO A 108 -12.45 -6.27 0.67
C PRO A 108 -11.69 -7.47 0.05
N PHE A 109 -10.41 -7.66 0.39
CA PHE A 109 -9.61 -8.79 -0.09
C PHE A 109 -9.79 -10.06 0.74
N ARG A 110 -10.50 -9.98 1.90
CA ARG A 110 -10.84 -11.17 2.68
C ARG A 110 -11.72 -12.12 1.88
N ILE A 111 -11.41 -13.40 1.98
CA ILE A 111 -12.06 -14.51 1.28
C ILE A 111 -12.96 -15.27 2.25
N SER A 112 -12.49 -15.41 3.49
CA SER A 112 -13.26 -16.02 4.57
C SER A 112 -13.90 -14.94 5.44
N ARG A 113 -15.14 -15.20 5.84
CA ARG A 113 -15.82 -14.43 6.87
C ARG A 113 -15.23 -14.75 8.23
N ASP A 114 -15.19 -13.75 9.10
CA ASP A 114 -14.89 -13.96 10.51
C ASP A 114 -15.97 -14.85 11.12
N ILE A 115 -15.52 -15.83 11.91
CA ILE A 115 -16.40 -16.71 12.65
C ILE A 115 -16.84 -15.94 13.89
N ASP A 116 -18.15 -15.85 14.12
CA ASP A 116 -18.72 -15.30 15.34
C ASP A 116 -18.13 -16.05 16.56
N PRO A 117 -17.36 -15.38 17.43
CA PRO A 117 -16.68 -16.04 18.54
C PRO A 117 -17.67 -16.58 19.57
N ASP A 118 -18.81 -15.90 19.75
CA ASP A 118 -19.86 -16.28 20.70
C ASP A 118 -20.75 -17.39 20.14
N ASN A 119 -20.82 -17.50 18.80
CA ASN A 119 -21.57 -18.56 18.14
C ASN A 119 -20.87 -19.13 16.89
N PRO A 120 -19.81 -19.94 17.07
CA PRO A 120 -18.98 -20.43 15.96
C PRO A 120 -19.68 -21.43 15.05
N ARG A 121 -20.87 -21.90 15.44
CA ARG A 121 -21.69 -22.83 14.65
C ARG A 121 -22.84 -22.13 13.92
N ARG A 122 -23.06 -20.82 14.15
CA ARG A 122 -24.11 -20.07 13.47
C ARG A 122 -23.86 -20.08 11.96
N ARG A 123 -24.88 -20.44 11.20
CA ARG A 123 -24.85 -20.24 9.76
C ARG A 123 -25.26 -18.80 9.45
N PRO A 124 -24.58 -18.12 8.53
CA PRO A 124 -25.02 -16.81 8.10
C PRO A 124 -26.44 -16.81 7.53
N THR A 125 -27.13 -15.68 7.65
CA THR A 125 -28.37 -15.45 6.92
C THR A 125 -28.07 -15.16 5.44
N ALA A 126 -29.10 -15.26 4.58
CA ALA A 126 -28.96 -14.95 3.15
C ALA A 126 -28.54 -13.48 2.92
N GLU A 127 -29.12 -12.54 3.67
CA GLU A 127 -28.77 -11.11 3.60
C GLU A 127 -27.32 -10.83 4.03
N GLU A 128 -26.82 -11.56 5.02
CA GLU A 128 -25.41 -11.45 5.42
C GLU A 128 -24.47 -12.05 4.38
N GLU A 129 -24.87 -13.13 3.71
CA GLU A 129 -24.12 -13.71 2.60
C GLU A 129 -24.09 -12.77 1.40
N GLU A 130 -25.22 -12.15 1.06
CA GLU A 130 -25.30 -11.16 -0.01
C GLU A 130 -24.41 -9.94 0.26
N ARG A 131 -24.50 -9.33 1.45
CA ARG A 131 -23.64 -8.19 1.82
C ARG A 131 -22.15 -8.52 1.77
N PHE A 132 -21.76 -9.71 2.22
CA PHE A 132 -20.37 -10.15 2.13
C PHE A 132 -19.92 -10.29 0.67
N VAL A 133 -20.79 -10.83 -0.20
CA VAL A 133 -20.45 -10.99 -1.61
C VAL A 133 -20.36 -9.65 -2.34
N GLU A 134 -21.18 -8.67 -1.97
CA GLU A 134 -21.13 -7.31 -2.52
C GLU A 134 -19.91 -6.51 -2.03
N GLY A 135 -19.52 -6.70 -0.77
CA GLY A 135 -18.41 -5.98 -0.15
C GLY A 135 -17.02 -6.53 -0.47
N HIS A 136 -16.90 -7.79 -0.89
CA HIS A 136 -15.62 -8.47 -1.01
C HIS A 136 -15.28 -8.89 -2.44
N VAL A 137 -14.05 -8.61 -2.86
CA VAL A 137 -13.56 -8.75 -4.23
C VAL A 137 -13.65 -10.20 -4.72
N ILE A 138 -13.09 -11.14 -3.96
CA ILE A 138 -13.02 -12.55 -4.39
C ILE A 138 -14.40 -13.24 -4.37
N PRO A 139 -15.22 -13.08 -3.31
CA PRO A 139 -16.61 -13.50 -3.32
C PRO A 139 -17.42 -12.92 -4.49
N GLY A 140 -17.31 -11.61 -4.76
CA GLY A 140 -17.98 -10.97 -5.89
C GLY A 140 -17.54 -11.53 -7.24
N LEU A 141 -16.23 -11.76 -7.42
CA LEU A 141 -15.69 -12.43 -8.61
C LEU A 141 -16.21 -13.86 -8.76
N ARG A 142 -16.37 -14.62 -7.68
CA ARG A 142 -16.96 -15.98 -7.71
C ARG A 142 -18.42 -15.95 -8.12
N LYS A 143 -19.23 -15.03 -7.57
CA LYS A 143 -20.64 -14.83 -7.98
C LYS A 143 -20.74 -14.57 -9.48
N LYS A 144 -19.84 -13.75 -10.02
CA LYS A 144 -19.86 -13.33 -11.43
C LYS A 144 -19.30 -14.38 -12.40
N PHE A 145 -18.22 -15.06 -12.04
CA PHE A 145 -17.45 -15.89 -12.97
C PHE A 145 -17.43 -17.39 -12.64
N GLY A 146 -18.02 -17.80 -11.51
CA GLY A 146 -18.06 -19.16 -11.02
C GLY A 146 -16.80 -19.59 -10.25
N ASP A 147 -16.98 -20.50 -9.29
CA ASP A 147 -15.93 -20.95 -8.38
C ASP A 147 -14.72 -21.55 -9.09
N GLN A 148 -14.94 -22.39 -10.11
CA GLN A 148 -13.86 -23.09 -10.81
C GLN A 148 -12.90 -22.11 -11.48
N ARG A 149 -13.44 -21.17 -12.26
CA ARG A 149 -12.65 -20.17 -12.97
C ARG A 149 -11.87 -19.28 -12.00
N ILE A 150 -12.47 -18.89 -10.87
CA ILE A 150 -11.77 -18.09 -9.87
C ILE A 150 -10.70 -18.90 -9.13
N ASN A 151 -10.91 -20.19 -8.87
CA ASN A 151 -9.87 -21.03 -8.27
C ASN A 151 -8.66 -21.19 -9.21
N ASP A 152 -8.90 -21.38 -10.51
CA ASP A 152 -7.84 -21.44 -11.52
C ASP A 152 -7.10 -20.09 -11.63
N PHE A 153 -7.85 -18.98 -11.61
CA PHE A 153 -7.27 -17.64 -11.55
C PHE A 153 -6.41 -17.44 -10.30
N GLN A 154 -6.89 -17.78 -9.09
CA GLN A 154 -6.13 -17.60 -7.85
C GLN A 154 -4.83 -18.40 -7.82
N LYS A 155 -4.82 -19.59 -8.43
CA LYS A 155 -3.61 -20.40 -8.57
C LYS A 155 -2.53 -19.67 -9.37
N GLU A 156 -2.90 -19.01 -10.47
CA GLU A 156 -1.95 -18.24 -11.29
C GLU A 156 -1.65 -16.87 -10.68
N ALA A 157 -2.65 -16.20 -10.08
CA ALA A 157 -2.50 -14.92 -9.38
C ALA A 157 -1.41 -14.99 -8.30
N GLY A 158 -1.36 -16.09 -7.55
CA GLY A 158 -0.35 -16.29 -6.51
C GLY A 158 1.08 -16.47 -7.04
N LYS A 159 1.26 -16.95 -8.27
CA LYS A 159 2.58 -17.05 -8.93
C LYS A 159 2.99 -15.73 -9.57
N ALA A 160 2.01 -15.01 -10.11
CA ALA A 160 2.19 -13.75 -10.83
C ALA A 160 2.21 -12.52 -9.90
N HIS A 161 2.02 -12.70 -8.59
CA HIS A 161 1.93 -11.60 -7.63
C HIS A 161 0.78 -10.62 -7.94
N PHE A 162 -0.31 -11.11 -8.53
CA PHE A 162 -1.38 -10.27 -9.10
C PHE A 162 -1.92 -9.22 -8.12
N TRP A 163 -2.22 -9.60 -6.87
CA TRP A 163 -2.86 -8.70 -5.91
C TRP A 163 -1.94 -7.56 -5.44
N CYS A 164 -0.66 -7.86 -5.15
CA CYS A 164 0.29 -6.81 -4.80
C CYS A 164 0.75 -6.00 -6.02
N GLU A 165 0.70 -6.56 -7.23
CA GLU A 165 0.88 -5.81 -8.49
C GLU A 165 -0.27 -4.81 -8.68
N LEU A 166 -1.52 -5.28 -8.55
CA LEU A 166 -2.72 -4.45 -8.65
C LEU A 166 -2.64 -3.26 -7.70
N LEU A 167 -2.38 -3.49 -6.41
CA LEU A 167 -2.28 -2.43 -5.41
C LEU A 167 -1.12 -1.46 -5.70
N ALA A 168 0.05 -1.97 -6.10
CA ALA A 168 1.19 -1.12 -6.45
C ALA A 168 0.90 -0.22 -7.65
N GLN A 169 0.25 -0.75 -8.68
CA GLN A 169 -0.15 0.00 -9.86
C GLN A 169 -1.26 1.01 -9.54
N THR A 170 -2.23 0.64 -8.69
CA THR A 170 -3.26 1.57 -8.21
C THR A 170 -2.62 2.75 -7.45
N ALA A 171 -1.69 2.48 -6.54
CA ALA A 171 -0.98 3.53 -5.81
C ALA A 171 -0.18 4.44 -6.75
N HIS A 172 0.48 3.87 -7.75
CA HIS A 172 1.21 4.63 -8.76
C HIS A 172 0.29 5.54 -9.59
N ALA A 173 -0.78 4.98 -10.14
CA ALA A 173 -1.73 5.72 -10.97
C ALA A 173 -2.40 6.86 -10.20
N LEU A 174 -2.77 6.63 -8.94
CA LEU A 174 -3.32 7.68 -8.07
C LEU A 174 -2.30 8.79 -7.78
N ASP A 175 -1.02 8.44 -7.60
CA ASP A 175 0.04 9.42 -7.37
C ASP A 175 0.35 10.27 -8.61
N GLU A 176 0.39 9.64 -9.79
CA GLU A 176 0.51 10.36 -11.06
C GLU A 176 -0.68 11.27 -11.30
N PHE A 177 -1.90 10.77 -11.04
CA PHE A 177 -3.12 11.56 -11.17
C PHE A 177 -3.11 12.76 -10.21
N ARG A 178 -2.62 12.60 -8.97
CA ARG A 178 -2.42 13.71 -8.03
C ARG A 178 -1.48 14.78 -8.60
N GLY A 179 -0.38 14.37 -9.21
CA GLY A 179 0.54 15.28 -9.89
C GLY A 179 -0.12 16.03 -11.05
N GLN A 180 -0.88 15.33 -11.89
CA GLN A 180 -1.64 15.93 -12.99
C GLN A 180 -2.71 16.90 -12.51
N TYR A 181 -3.45 16.54 -11.48
CA TYR A 181 -4.49 17.34 -10.87
C TYR A 181 -3.92 18.65 -10.29
N ASN A 182 -2.78 18.59 -9.60
CA ASN A 182 -2.09 19.77 -9.10
C ASN A 182 -1.56 20.67 -10.23
N ARG A 183 -1.06 20.09 -11.32
CA ARG A 183 -0.67 20.86 -12.51
C ARG A 183 -1.86 21.54 -13.17
N ALA A 184 -3.01 20.87 -13.27
CA ALA A 184 -4.23 21.47 -13.79
C ALA A 184 -4.68 22.65 -12.94
N LYS A 185 -4.66 22.53 -11.60
CA LYS A 185 -4.93 23.66 -10.68
C LYS A 185 -4.02 24.85 -10.97
N LYS A 186 -2.70 24.62 -11.04
CA LYS A 186 -1.71 25.67 -11.34
C LYS A 186 -1.90 26.29 -12.72
N ALA A 187 -2.24 25.48 -13.73
CA ALA A 187 -2.50 25.95 -15.08
C ALA A 187 -3.74 26.86 -15.14
N VAL A 188 -4.80 26.52 -14.40
CA VAL A 188 -6.00 27.38 -14.29
C VAL A 188 -5.67 28.70 -13.62
N VAL A 189 -4.91 28.68 -12.51
CA VAL A 189 -4.44 29.92 -11.87
C VAL A 189 -3.64 30.78 -12.86
N ALA A 190 -2.63 30.21 -13.51
CA ALA A 190 -1.80 30.92 -14.47
C ALA A 190 -2.61 31.47 -15.66
N ALA A 191 -3.63 30.74 -16.11
CA ALA A 191 -4.53 31.20 -17.16
C ALA A 191 -5.43 32.36 -16.70
N LEU A 192 -5.82 32.41 -15.43
CA LEU A 192 -6.68 33.47 -14.88
C LEU A 192 -5.91 34.73 -14.46
N THR A 193 -4.62 34.61 -14.15
CA THR A 193 -3.76 35.72 -13.69
C THR A 193 -2.79 36.21 -14.75
N GLY A 194 -2.64 35.48 -15.87
CA GLY A 194 -1.70 35.80 -16.93
C GLY A 194 -2.17 36.94 -17.85
N ASN A 195 -1.24 37.80 -18.25
CA ASN A 195 -1.50 38.94 -19.15
C ASN A 195 -1.77 38.55 -20.63
N GLY A 196 -1.69 37.26 -20.97
CA GLY A 196 -1.79 36.75 -22.35
C GLY A 196 -3.15 36.14 -22.72
N GLY A 197 -4.11 36.12 -21.80
CA GLY A 197 -5.43 35.52 -22.02
C GLY A 197 -6.42 36.47 -22.70
N GLN A 198 -7.29 35.93 -23.56
CA GLN A 198 -8.53 36.60 -23.97
C GLN A 198 -9.50 36.58 -22.80
N HIS A 199 -9.36 37.54 -21.89
CA HIS A 199 -10.32 37.73 -20.81
C HIS A 199 -11.42 38.71 -21.21
N PRO A 200 -12.63 38.57 -20.64
CA PRO A 200 -13.70 39.54 -20.82
C PRO A 200 -13.30 40.95 -20.36
N ASP A 201 -14.02 41.96 -20.87
CA ASP A 201 -13.86 43.35 -20.43
C ASP A 201 -13.99 43.47 -18.91
N GLY A 202 -13.13 44.29 -18.31
CA GLY A 202 -13.09 44.50 -16.86
C GLY A 202 -12.26 43.49 -16.07
N TRP A 203 -11.75 42.41 -16.70
CA TRP A 203 -10.94 41.39 -15.99
C TRP A 203 -9.67 41.94 -15.33
N ALA A 204 -9.06 42.96 -15.93
CA ALA A 204 -7.86 43.61 -15.38
C ALA A 204 -8.08 44.16 -13.96
N LEU A 205 -9.33 44.48 -13.58
CA LEU A 205 -9.68 44.92 -12.22
C LEU A 205 -9.59 43.81 -11.18
N LEU A 206 -9.57 42.54 -11.60
CA LEU A 206 -9.46 41.37 -10.72
C LEU A 206 -8.00 40.97 -10.44
N LEU A 207 -7.06 41.35 -11.31
CA LEU A 207 -5.64 40.96 -11.19
C LEU A 207 -4.97 41.39 -9.87
N PRO A 208 -5.31 42.55 -9.24
CA PRO A 208 -4.79 42.88 -7.91
C PRO A 208 -5.19 41.90 -6.80
N TYR A 209 -6.21 41.06 -7.01
CA TYR A 209 -6.73 40.08 -6.05
C TYR A 209 -6.31 38.65 -6.40
N GLN A 210 -5.04 38.46 -6.77
CA GLN A 210 -4.51 37.16 -7.20
C GLN A 210 -4.69 36.05 -6.14
N ASP A 211 -4.51 36.38 -4.87
CA ASP A 211 -4.72 35.47 -3.74
C ASP A 211 -6.17 34.96 -3.67
N VAL A 212 -7.14 35.83 -3.96
CA VAL A 212 -8.56 35.47 -4.03
C VAL A 212 -8.81 34.54 -5.23
N ILE A 213 -8.20 34.80 -6.39
CA ILE A 213 -8.29 33.92 -7.57
C ILE A 213 -7.72 32.54 -7.25
N GLU A 214 -6.53 32.48 -6.66
CA GLU A 214 -5.88 31.22 -6.26
C GLU A 214 -6.76 30.41 -5.31
N ARG A 215 -7.34 31.09 -4.29
CA ARG A 215 -8.25 30.46 -3.34
C ARG A 215 -9.55 29.99 -3.99
N ALA A 216 -10.11 30.77 -4.91
CA ALA A 216 -11.31 30.39 -5.65
C ALA A 216 -11.07 29.13 -6.50
N VAL A 217 -9.95 29.06 -7.23
CA VAL A 217 -9.57 27.87 -8.00
C VAL A 217 -9.39 26.66 -7.09
N GLU A 218 -8.73 26.81 -5.95
CA GLU A 218 -8.61 25.73 -4.96
C GLU A 218 -9.97 25.21 -4.50
N LEU A 219 -10.89 26.10 -4.12
CA LEU A 219 -12.22 25.71 -3.67
C LEU A 219 -13.01 25.01 -4.78
N VAL A 220 -12.95 25.51 -6.01
CA VAL A 220 -13.60 24.85 -7.17
C VAL A 220 -13.06 23.45 -7.37
N PHE A 221 -11.73 23.28 -7.39
CA PHE A 221 -11.11 21.97 -7.55
C PHE A 221 -11.48 21.02 -6.41
N LYS A 222 -11.51 21.50 -5.16
CA LYS A 222 -11.88 20.71 -3.98
C LYS A 222 -13.35 20.25 -3.98
N HIS A 223 -14.27 21.10 -4.43
CA HIS A 223 -15.71 20.89 -4.25
C HIS A 223 -16.43 20.37 -5.51
N LEU A 224 -16.05 20.82 -6.70
CA LEU A 224 -16.75 20.47 -7.94
C LEU A 224 -16.75 18.96 -8.25
N PRO A 225 -15.63 18.21 -8.06
CA PRO A 225 -15.63 16.77 -8.31
C PRO A 225 -16.64 16.03 -7.43
N ARG A 226 -16.82 16.45 -6.16
CA ARG A 226 -17.77 15.81 -5.25
C ARG A 226 -19.21 15.93 -5.75
N VAL A 227 -19.56 17.07 -6.34
CA VAL A 227 -20.89 17.29 -6.91
C VAL A 227 -21.10 16.39 -8.12
N ALA A 228 -20.08 16.28 -8.98
CA ALA A 228 -20.15 15.48 -10.20
C ALA A 228 -20.17 13.96 -9.95
N THR A 229 -19.53 13.49 -8.88
CA THR A 229 -19.35 12.05 -8.59
C THR A 229 -20.30 11.50 -7.52
N GLY A 230 -21.28 12.29 -7.07
CA GLY A 230 -22.21 11.85 -6.03
C GLY A 230 -21.58 11.73 -4.64
N GLY A 231 -20.58 12.57 -4.35
CA GLY A 231 -19.97 12.70 -3.02
C GLY A 231 -18.52 12.21 -2.92
N ILE A 232 -17.95 11.62 -3.97
CA ILE A 232 -16.57 11.11 -3.94
C ILE A 232 -15.59 12.27 -4.17
N SER A 233 -14.82 12.61 -3.12
CA SER A 233 -13.76 13.60 -3.23
C SER A 233 -12.49 13.02 -3.86
N VAL A 234 -11.81 13.83 -4.67
CA VAL A 234 -10.52 13.48 -5.27
C VAL A 234 -9.46 13.31 -4.18
N GLU A 235 -9.48 14.14 -3.13
CA GLU A 235 -8.61 13.98 -1.97
C GLU A 235 -8.85 12.64 -1.26
N GLY A 236 -10.11 12.19 -1.19
CA GLY A 236 -10.46 10.87 -0.66
C GLY A 236 -9.82 9.74 -1.44
N ALA A 237 -9.78 9.84 -2.77
CA ALA A 237 -9.07 8.88 -3.61
C ALA A 237 -7.55 8.93 -3.37
N PHE A 238 -6.96 10.12 -3.24
CA PHE A 238 -5.52 10.26 -2.97
C PHE A 238 -5.11 9.76 -1.58
N ARG A 239 -6.01 9.81 -0.59
CA ARG A 239 -5.77 9.22 0.74
C ARG A 239 -5.54 7.70 0.67
N LEU A 240 -5.97 7.02 -0.39
CA LEU A 240 -5.73 5.58 -0.59
C LEU A 240 -4.28 5.25 -1.00
N ILE A 241 -3.48 6.23 -1.46
CA ILE A 241 -2.12 5.99 -1.96
C ILE A 241 -1.26 5.30 -0.90
N TRP A 242 -1.23 5.84 0.32
CA TRP A 242 -0.38 5.29 1.39
C TRP A 242 -0.85 3.92 1.90
N PRO A 243 -2.14 3.73 2.26
CA PRO A 243 -2.69 2.41 2.56
C PRO A 243 -2.41 1.37 1.46
N ALA A 244 -2.58 1.73 0.18
CA ALA A 244 -2.34 0.81 -0.93
C ALA A 244 -0.87 0.41 -1.03
N ARG A 245 0.08 1.36 -0.86
CA ARG A 245 1.51 1.07 -0.82
C ARG A 245 1.88 0.12 0.32
N VAL A 246 1.39 0.40 1.52
CA VAL A 246 1.64 -0.42 2.70
C VAL A 246 1.07 -1.81 2.49
N LEU A 247 -0.20 -1.91 2.11
CA LEU A 247 -0.88 -3.18 1.90
C LEU A 247 -0.17 -4.01 0.81
N ALA A 248 0.22 -3.39 -0.31
CA ALA A 248 0.98 -4.07 -1.38
C ALA A 248 2.30 -4.67 -0.87
N VAL A 249 3.04 -3.93 -0.03
CA VAL A 249 4.29 -4.40 0.58
C VAL A 249 4.03 -5.58 1.51
N LEU A 250 3.03 -5.48 2.39
CA LEU A 250 2.71 -6.53 3.35
C LEU A 250 2.17 -7.80 2.68
N MET A 251 1.45 -7.65 1.57
CA MET A 251 0.93 -8.75 0.75
C MET A 251 1.99 -9.43 -0.12
N CYS A 252 3.06 -8.73 -0.47
CA CYS A 252 4.04 -9.24 -1.42
C CYS A 252 5.04 -10.19 -0.73
N ARG A 253 5.07 -11.45 -1.19
CA ARG A 253 5.94 -12.52 -0.67
C ARG A 253 7.41 -12.36 -1.03
N GLU A 254 7.67 -11.74 -2.17
CA GLU A 254 9.02 -11.58 -2.70
C GLU A 254 9.16 -10.16 -3.28
N PRO A 255 9.07 -9.11 -2.43
CA PRO A 255 9.15 -7.71 -2.89
C PRO A 255 10.43 -7.46 -3.67
N ARG A 256 11.52 -8.15 -3.32
CA ARG A 256 12.81 -8.07 -3.98
C ARG A 256 12.76 -8.37 -5.49
N ARG A 257 11.92 -9.31 -5.94
CA ARG A 257 11.76 -9.64 -7.38
C ARG A 257 10.58 -8.92 -8.03
N HIS A 258 9.82 -8.15 -7.25
CA HIS A 258 8.60 -7.51 -7.71
C HIS A 258 8.84 -6.03 -8.00
N ARG A 259 9.12 -5.72 -9.28
CA ARG A 259 9.51 -4.35 -9.69
C ARG A 259 8.49 -3.28 -9.30
N ALA A 260 7.19 -3.49 -9.57
CA ALA A 260 6.16 -2.50 -9.24
C ALA A 260 6.09 -2.22 -7.74
N VAL A 261 6.10 -3.25 -6.88
CA VAL A 261 6.13 -3.07 -5.42
C VAL A 261 7.38 -2.31 -4.98
N ARG A 262 8.56 -2.59 -5.54
CA ARG A 262 9.79 -1.85 -5.22
C ARG A 262 9.70 -0.38 -5.61
N GLU A 263 9.36 -0.10 -6.86
CA GLU A 263 9.39 1.26 -7.41
C GLU A 263 8.24 2.14 -6.90
N TYR A 264 7.04 1.57 -6.74
CA TYR A 264 5.84 2.34 -6.45
C TYR A 264 5.39 2.27 -4.99
N CYS A 265 5.94 1.34 -4.20
CA CYS A 265 5.61 1.18 -2.78
C CYS A 265 6.84 1.34 -1.89
N VAL A 266 7.82 0.44 -2.00
CA VAL A 266 8.98 0.44 -1.08
C VAL A 266 9.78 1.74 -1.19
N LYS A 267 10.15 2.14 -2.41
CA LYS A 267 10.94 3.35 -2.64
C LYS A 267 10.21 4.62 -2.17
N PRO A 268 8.92 4.86 -2.49
CA PRO A 268 8.17 5.97 -1.90
C PRO A 268 8.07 5.93 -0.38
N ILE A 269 7.90 4.76 0.24
CA ILE A 269 7.89 4.65 1.72
C ILE A 269 9.26 5.01 2.31
N VAL A 270 10.35 4.57 1.69
CA VAL A 270 11.72 4.88 2.14
C VAL A 270 12.03 6.38 1.99
N ASN A 271 11.58 6.99 0.89
CA ASN A 271 11.94 8.36 0.54
C ASN A 271 11.01 9.39 1.19
N TYR A 272 9.71 9.09 1.26
CA TYR A 272 8.65 10.04 1.61
C TYR A 272 7.72 9.53 2.67
N GLY A 273 7.87 8.29 3.14
CA GLY A 273 7.29 7.93 4.43
C GLY A 273 7.86 8.96 5.41
N THR A 274 6.97 9.67 6.11
CA THR A 274 7.31 10.59 7.21
C THR A 274 8.39 9.93 8.08
N ALA A 275 9.19 10.66 8.87
CA ALA A 275 10.41 10.23 9.61
C ALA A 275 10.32 8.97 10.52
N GLN A 276 9.79 7.86 10.01
CA GLN A 276 9.17 6.73 10.71
C GLN A 276 9.89 5.44 10.35
N ILE A 277 10.43 5.34 9.14
CA ILE A 277 11.43 4.34 8.80
C ILE A 277 12.80 4.84 9.24
N LYS A 278 13.46 4.11 10.14
CA LYS A 278 14.79 4.47 10.64
C LYS A 278 15.80 4.56 9.50
N GLU A 279 16.73 5.51 9.57
CA GLU A 279 17.76 5.72 8.53
C GLU A 279 18.66 4.49 8.33
N ASP A 280 18.91 3.69 9.38
CA ASP A 280 19.67 2.45 9.23
C ASP A 280 18.95 1.43 8.34
N VAL A 281 17.62 1.33 8.45
CA VAL A 281 16.79 0.50 7.55
C VAL A 281 16.86 1.01 6.12
N LYS A 282 16.74 2.33 5.91
CA LYS A 282 16.85 2.94 4.58
C LYS A 282 18.23 2.67 3.97
N LYS A 283 19.30 2.84 4.75
CA LYS A 283 20.67 2.55 4.32
C LYS A 283 20.85 1.09 3.91
N ARG A 284 20.32 0.14 4.68
CA ARG A 284 20.39 -1.30 4.34
C ARG A 284 19.67 -1.61 3.03
N LEU A 285 18.51 -1.01 2.77
CA LEU A 285 17.82 -1.14 1.49
C LEU A 285 18.62 -0.55 0.32
N ARG A 286 19.15 0.68 0.47
CA ARG A 286 19.98 1.31 -0.56
C ARG A 286 21.19 0.44 -0.92
N LEU A 287 21.89 -0.10 0.08
CA LEU A 287 23.02 -1.01 -0.14
C LEU A 287 22.61 -2.32 -0.84
N ALA A 288 21.46 -2.89 -0.48
CA ALA A 288 21.02 -4.18 -1.03
C ALA A 288 20.50 -4.09 -2.47
N PHE A 289 19.91 -2.95 -2.83
CA PHE A 289 19.26 -2.74 -4.13
C PHE A 289 19.97 -1.74 -5.05
N ASP A 290 21.10 -1.17 -4.60
CA ASP A 290 21.85 -0.13 -5.30
C ASP A 290 20.95 1.07 -5.67
N TRP A 291 20.15 1.53 -4.70
CA TRP A 291 19.29 2.69 -4.88
C TRP A 291 20.06 3.98 -4.63
N PRO A 292 19.96 4.98 -5.53
CA PRO A 292 20.58 6.27 -5.32
C PRO A 292 20.02 6.91 -4.05
N GLU A 293 20.85 7.71 -3.37
CA GLU A 293 20.34 8.57 -2.30
C GLU A 293 19.30 9.50 -2.89
N SER A 294 18.19 9.68 -2.18
CA SER A 294 17.18 10.63 -2.61
C SER A 294 17.76 12.03 -2.50
N PRO A 295 17.56 12.92 -3.49
CA PRO A 295 17.93 14.31 -3.33
C PRO A 295 17.24 14.85 -2.06
N THR A 296 18.04 15.41 -1.16
CA THR A 296 17.64 15.87 0.17
C THR A 296 16.74 17.11 0.17
N SER A 297 16.16 17.50 -0.95
CA SER A 297 15.34 18.70 -1.08
C SER A 297 14.27 18.52 -2.15
N TYR A 298 13.07 18.14 -1.73
CA TYR A 298 11.88 18.80 -2.24
C TYR A 298 11.42 19.69 -1.10
N ASP A 299 11.78 20.97 -1.19
CA ASP A 299 11.18 22.02 -0.39
C ASP A 299 9.66 21.92 -0.49
N ASP A 300 9.02 21.91 0.68
CA ASP A 300 7.62 22.26 0.92
C ASP A 300 6.60 21.84 -0.15
N ALA A 301 6.03 20.64 0.03
CA ALA A 301 4.71 20.34 -0.46
C ALA A 301 3.83 19.91 0.72
N ASP A 302 3.38 20.93 1.45
CA ASP A 302 2.16 20.99 2.26
C ASP A 302 1.91 19.81 3.22
N GLU A 303 2.32 20.03 4.47
CA GLU A 303 1.55 19.58 5.62
C GLU A 303 0.09 20.04 5.45
N VAL A 304 -0.78 19.12 5.06
CA VAL A 304 -2.20 19.20 5.42
C VAL A 304 -2.59 17.86 6.03
N ALA A 305 -2.79 17.91 7.35
CA ALA A 305 -3.48 16.91 8.15
C ALA A 305 -4.89 16.60 7.58
#